data_AF-A0A941TM78-F1
#
_entry.id   AF-A0A941TM78-F1
#
_cell.length_a   1.000
_cell.length_b   1.000
_cell.length_c   1.000
_cell.angle_alpha   90.00
_cell.angle_beta   90.00
_cell.angle_gamma   90.00
#
_symmetry.space_group_name_H-M   'P 1'
#
loop_
_entity.id
_entity.type
_entity.pdbx_description
1 polymer ?
#
loop_
_entity_poly.entity_id
_entity_poly.type
_entity_poly.pdbx_seq_one_letter_code
_entity_poly.pdbx_strand_id
1 'polypeptide(L)'
;MDRNRSVCVVDIRRGGKDRNRWFADVGLIFTAVNTNTPDPQGYDAGNRRHVERRGKARKQHERQLAEALKWLMGDARGRMLMWERLAEAGVFHSSMAPTPEGTAFREGRRAMGLRDLVEIMRLCPEHYTRMAAEAQARLSTTSSGEANDERDD
;
A
#
# COMPACT_ATOMS: atom_id res chain seq x y z
N MET A 1 57.65 36.86 33.38
CA MET A 1 58.07 35.76 32.49
C MET A 1 57.98 34.46 33.30
N ASP A 2 56.76 34.07 33.66
CA ASP A 2 55.85 33.24 32.85
C ASP A 2 56.33 31.79 32.74
N ARG A 3 55.54 30.88 33.31
CA ARG A 3 54.87 29.83 32.53
C ARG A 3 53.59 29.43 33.25
N ASN A 4 52.50 29.72 32.55
CA ASN A 4 51.12 29.77 32.98
C ASN A 4 50.53 28.36 33.20
N ARG A 5 50.11 28.08 34.43
CA ARG A 5 49.15 27.02 34.79
C ARG A 5 47.76 27.62 34.69
N SER A 6 46.85 27.04 33.91
CA SER A 6 45.45 27.00 34.31
C SER A 6 44.69 25.91 33.56
N VAL A 7 44.13 25.00 34.34
CA VAL A 7 43.15 23.99 33.93
C VAL A 7 41.80 24.71 33.88
N CYS A 8 41.22 24.86 32.69
CA CYS A 8 39.84 25.33 32.57
C CYS A 8 38.90 24.13 32.53
N VAL A 9 38.31 23.83 33.69
CA VAL A 9 37.09 23.03 33.83
C VAL A 9 35.99 23.76 33.06
N VAL A 10 35.43 23.12 32.02
CA VAL A 10 34.25 23.66 31.34
C VAL A 10 33.02 23.36 32.19
N ASP A 11 32.41 24.44 32.61
CA ASP A 11 31.28 24.61 33.51
C ASP A 11 30.02 23.87 33.02
N ILE A 12 29.51 22.94 33.82
CA ILE A 12 28.20 22.31 33.64
C ILE A 12 27.19 23.18 34.39
N ARG A 13 26.49 24.08 33.67
CA ARG A 13 25.17 24.62 34.06
C ARG A 13 24.59 25.53 32.97
N ARG A 14 23.56 25.05 32.26
CA ARG A 14 22.42 25.87 31.83
C ARG A 14 21.18 24.98 31.71
N GLY A 15 20.20 25.26 32.59
CA GLY A 15 18.88 24.65 32.55
C GLY A 15 18.02 25.17 31.40
N GLY A 16 16.99 24.41 31.09
CA GLY A 16 15.97 24.74 30.09
C GLY A 16 15.20 23.51 29.66
N LYS A 17 14.29 23.06 30.52
CA LYS A 17 13.45 21.86 30.34
C LYS A 17 12.29 22.17 29.38
N ASP A 18 12.57 22.29 28.09
CA ASP A 18 11.56 22.38 27.03
C ASP A 18 11.71 21.16 26.09
N ARG A 19 11.24 19.99 26.53
CA ARG A 19 11.36 18.73 25.78
C ARG A 19 10.29 18.50 24.72
N ASN A 20 9.40 19.45 24.46
CA ASN A 20 8.25 19.26 23.56
C ASN A 20 8.21 20.27 22.40
N ARG A 21 9.37 20.59 21.79
CA ARG A 21 9.44 21.49 20.62
C ARG A 21 9.92 20.83 19.33
N TRP A 22 9.94 19.51 19.28
CA TRP A 22 10.38 18.70 18.13
C TRP A 22 9.25 18.08 17.31
N PHE A 23 7.97 18.39 17.61
CA PHE A 23 6.81 17.79 16.93
C PHE A 23 5.87 18.80 16.26
N ALA A 24 6.25 20.08 16.13
CA ALA A 24 5.37 21.12 15.59
C ALA A 24 5.64 21.55 14.14
N ASP A 25 6.73 21.08 13.50
CA ASP A 25 7.21 21.64 12.22
C ASP A 25 7.06 20.72 11.00
N VAL A 26 6.52 19.52 11.16
CA VAL A 26 6.08 18.71 10.02
C VAL A 26 4.57 18.73 10.02
N GLY A 27 4.00 19.67 9.25
CA GLY A 27 2.57 19.79 8.97
C GLY A 27 2.01 18.59 8.19
N LEU A 28 2.26 17.38 8.64
CA LEU A 28 1.48 16.21 8.30
C LEU A 28 0.22 16.25 9.16
N ILE A 29 -0.80 16.95 8.66
CA ILE A 29 -2.15 16.54 8.98
C ILE A 29 -2.28 15.15 8.36
N PHE A 30 -2.11 14.11 9.17
CA PHE A 30 -2.56 12.78 8.82
C PHE A 30 -4.10 12.84 8.79
N THR A 31 -4.65 13.46 7.75
CA THR A 31 -6.06 13.34 7.44
C THR A 31 -6.25 11.88 7.07
N ALA A 32 -6.77 11.12 8.03
CA ALA A 32 -7.36 9.83 7.72
C ALA A 32 -8.25 10.03 6.49
N VAL A 33 -7.99 9.27 5.43
CA VAL A 33 -8.87 9.18 4.25
C VAL A 33 -10.15 8.46 4.66
N ASN A 34 -10.86 9.04 5.63
CA ASN A 34 -12.17 8.58 6.02
C ASN A 34 -13.13 9.12 4.96
N THR A 35 -13.46 8.27 3.99
CA THR A 35 -14.45 8.55 2.94
C THR A 35 -15.88 8.67 3.49
N ASN A 36 -16.05 8.61 4.81
CA ASN A 36 -17.33 8.69 5.49
C ASN A 36 -17.49 10.02 6.25
N THR A 37 -17.01 11.14 5.69
CA THR A 37 -17.49 12.46 6.12
C THR A 37 -18.96 12.57 5.73
N PRO A 38 -19.90 12.66 6.70
CA PRO A 38 -21.30 12.88 6.38
C PRO A 38 -21.42 14.18 5.60
N ASP A 39 -22.27 14.19 4.58
CA ASP A 39 -22.66 15.44 3.89
C ASP A 39 -22.97 16.50 4.98
N PRO A 40 -22.32 17.68 4.99
CA PRO A 40 -22.50 18.68 6.05
C PRO A 40 -23.96 19.15 6.23
N GLN A 41 -24.78 18.92 5.20
CA GLN A 41 -26.19 19.30 5.14
C GLN A 41 -27.16 18.13 5.40
N GLY A 42 -26.67 16.96 5.82
CA GLY A 42 -27.46 15.74 5.95
C GLY A 42 -27.78 15.10 4.59
N TYR A 43 -27.86 13.77 4.55
CA TYR A 43 -28.29 13.03 3.36
C TYR A 43 -29.77 12.69 3.48
N ASP A 44 -30.56 13.06 2.47
CA ASP A 44 -31.98 12.76 2.39
C ASP A 44 -32.22 11.93 1.13
N ALA A 45 -32.63 10.66 1.31
CA ALA A 45 -32.88 9.74 0.22
C ALA A 45 -34.16 10.08 -0.57
N GLY A 46 -35.10 10.85 0.01
CA GLY A 46 -36.30 11.34 -0.65
C GLY A 46 -36.03 12.55 -1.56
N ASN A 47 -34.92 13.26 -1.34
CA ASN A 47 -34.56 14.42 -2.14
C ASN A 47 -33.73 14.01 -3.38
N ARG A 48 -34.33 14.16 -4.56
CA ARG A 48 -33.69 13.87 -5.85
C ARG A 48 -32.32 14.53 -6.02
N ARG A 49 -32.13 15.77 -5.56
CA ARG A 49 -30.84 16.48 -5.67
C ARG A 49 -29.73 15.81 -4.86
N HIS A 50 -30.05 15.28 -3.68
CA HIS A 50 -29.10 14.57 -2.82
C HIS A 50 -28.68 13.24 -3.43
N VAL A 51 -29.64 12.50 -3.99
CA VAL A 51 -29.39 11.24 -4.70
C VAL A 51 -28.53 11.47 -5.95
N GLU A 52 -28.86 12.48 -6.75
CA GLU A 52 -28.07 12.83 -7.95
C GLU A 52 -26.65 13.28 -7.61
N ARG A 53 -26.48 14.08 -6.54
CA ARG A 53 -25.16 14.51 -6.07
C ARG A 53 -24.30 13.33 -5.64
N ARG A 54 -24.84 12.39 -4.85
CA ARG A 54 -24.15 11.16 -4.46
C ARG A 54 -23.82 10.28 -5.66
N GLY A 55 -24.75 10.14 -6.60
CA GLY A 55 -24.52 9.39 -7.83
C GLY A 55 -23.38 9.96 -8.66
N LYS A 56 -23.31 11.30 -8.80
CA LYS A 56 -22.21 11.98 -9.48
C LYS A 56 -20.88 11.82 -8.74
N ALA A 57 -20.86 12.01 -7.43
CA ALA A 57 -19.66 11.83 -6.60
C ALA A 57 -19.12 10.40 -6.68
N ARG A 58 -19.99 9.39 -6.59
CA ARG A 58 -19.61 7.97 -6.74
C ARG A 58 -18.99 7.69 -8.09
N LYS A 59 -19.62 8.14 -9.19
CA LYS A 59 -19.08 7.99 -10.55
C LYS A 59 -17.73 8.69 -10.72
N GLN A 60 -17.56 9.87 -10.14
CA GLN A 60 -16.28 10.59 -10.20
C GLN A 60 -15.19 9.82 -9.45
N HIS A 61 -15.52 9.29 -8.27
CA HIS A 61 -14.59 8.47 -7.50
C HIS A 61 -14.20 7.19 -8.22
N GLU A 62 -15.16 6.46 -8.80
CA GLU A 62 -14.91 5.27 -9.63
C GLU A 62 -13.95 5.58 -10.79
N ARG A 63 -14.12 6.73 -11.46
CA ARG A 63 -13.21 7.18 -12.53
C ARG A 63 -11.81 7.47 -12.01
N GLN A 64 -11.69 8.14 -10.86
CA GLN A 64 -10.39 8.43 -10.25
C GLN A 64 -9.64 7.14 -9.90
N LEU A 65 -10.33 6.15 -9.33
CA LEU A 65 -9.74 4.84 -9.04
C LEU A 65 -9.33 4.10 -10.32
N ALA A 66 -10.15 4.14 -11.37
CA ALA A 66 -9.82 3.52 -12.65
C ALA A 66 -8.55 4.13 -13.28
N GLU A 67 -8.42 5.45 -13.28
CA GLU A 67 -7.22 6.13 -13.78
C GLU A 67 -5.99 5.83 -12.91
N ALA A 68 -6.15 5.80 -11.58
CA ALA A 68 -5.08 5.43 -10.66
C ALA A 68 -4.60 3.98 -10.88
N LEU A 69 -5.51 3.04 -11.12
CA LEU A 69 -5.17 1.65 -11.41
C LEU A 69 -4.41 1.53 -12.73
N LYS A 70 -4.86 2.19 -13.80
CA LYS A 70 -4.14 2.22 -15.09
C LYS A 70 -2.74 2.79 -14.92
N TRP A 71 -2.60 3.89 -14.19
CA TRP A 71 -1.30 4.50 -13.89
C TRP A 71 -0.38 3.51 -13.14
N LEU A 72 -0.91 2.84 -12.11
CA LEU A 72 -0.16 1.84 -11.35
C LEU A 72 0.31 0.68 -12.25
N MET A 73 -0.57 0.15 -13.09
CA MET A 73 -0.29 -0.99 -13.96
C MET A 73 0.63 -0.63 -15.13
N GLY A 74 0.75 0.66 -15.48
CA GLY A 74 1.69 1.16 -16.49
C GLY A 74 3.15 0.99 -16.07
N ASP A 75 3.47 1.11 -14.78
CA ASP A 75 4.83 0.98 -14.22
C ASP A 75 5.15 -0.49 -13.86
N ALA A 76 6.38 -0.93 -14.15
CA ALA A 76 6.81 -2.31 -13.86
C ALA A 76 6.82 -2.62 -12.35
N ARG A 77 7.16 -1.64 -11.50
CA ARG A 77 7.13 -1.80 -10.03
C ARG A 77 5.69 -1.89 -9.53
N GLY A 78 4.77 -1.16 -10.17
CA GLY A 78 3.34 -1.25 -9.88
C GLY A 78 2.77 -2.62 -10.21
N ARG A 79 3.14 -3.21 -11.36
CA ARG A 79 2.81 -4.60 -11.72
C ARG A 79 3.41 -5.61 -10.76
N MET A 80 4.68 -5.44 -10.37
CA MET A 80 5.31 -6.28 -9.35
C MET A 80 4.52 -6.24 -8.04
N LEU A 81 4.23 -5.04 -7.52
CA LEU A 81 3.45 -4.88 -6.30
C LEU A 81 2.05 -5.51 -6.41
N MET A 82 1.36 -5.30 -7.53
CA MET A 82 0.04 -5.88 -7.76
C MET A 82 0.08 -7.40 -7.82
N TRP A 83 1.10 -7.98 -8.45
CA TRP A 83 1.28 -9.43 -8.50
C TRP A 83 1.44 -10.03 -7.10
N GLU A 84 2.28 -9.43 -6.26
CA GLU A 84 2.45 -9.87 -4.86
C GLU A 84 1.13 -9.79 -4.09
N ARG A 85 0.35 -8.72 -4.27
CA ARG A 85 -0.97 -8.57 -3.62
C ARG A 85 -1.95 -9.67 -4.07
N LEU A 86 -1.98 -10.01 -5.35
CA LEU A 86 -2.84 -11.09 -5.88
C LEU A 86 -2.38 -12.47 -5.36
N ALA A 87 -1.07 -12.67 -5.22
CA ALA A 87 -0.50 -13.89 -4.64
C ALA A 87 -0.85 -14.01 -3.15
N GLU A 88 -0.68 -12.94 -2.37
CA GLU A 88 -1.07 -12.87 -0.95
C GLU A 88 -2.56 -13.09 -0.74
N ALA A 89 -3.41 -12.61 -1.66
CA ALA A 89 -4.84 -12.86 -1.62
C ALA A 89 -5.21 -14.32 -1.96
N GLY A 90 -4.27 -15.13 -2.46
CA GLY A 90 -4.48 -16.52 -2.80
C GLY A 90 -5.35 -16.71 -4.05
N VAL A 91 -5.36 -15.74 -4.98
CA VAL A 91 -6.24 -15.76 -6.16
C VAL A 91 -6.00 -17.00 -7.04
N PHE A 92 -4.73 -17.38 -7.19
CA PHE A 92 -4.26 -18.49 -8.04
C PHE A 92 -4.12 -19.84 -7.31
N HIS A 93 -4.46 -19.91 -6.02
CA HIS A 93 -4.31 -21.11 -5.19
C HIS A 93 -5.67 -21.62 -4.67
N SER A 94 -5.71 -22.86 -4.20
CA SER A 94 -6.90 -23.41 -3.53
C SER A 94 -7.12 -22.70 -2.19
N SER A 95 -8.36 -22.23 -1.95
CA SER A 95 -8.75 -21.60 -0.69
C SER A 95 -9.20 -22.59 0.39
N MET A 96 -9.33 -23.87 0.05
CA MET A 96 -9.79 -24.90 1.00
C MET A 96 -8.80 -25.09 2.15
N ALA A 97 -9.33 -25.08 3.37
CA ALA A 97 -8.62 -25.38 4.60
C ALA A 97 -9.27 -26.59 5.31
N PRO A 98 -8.58 -27.23 6.27
CA PRO A 98 -9.13 -28.37 7.01
C PRO A 98 -10.40 -28.02 7.81
N THR A 99 -10.57 -26.75 8.16
CA THR A 99 -11.76 -26.25 8.87
C THR A 99 -12.59 -25.32 7.99
N PRO A 100 -13.92 -25.30 8.17
CA PRO A 100 -14.80 -24.41 7.42
C PRO A 100 -14.50 -22.93 7.71
N GLU A 101 -14.11 -22.57 8.94
CA GLU A 101 -13.76 -21.20 9.31
C GLU A 101 -12.48 -20.73 8.60
N GLY A 102 -11.47 -21.61 8.51
CA GLY A 102 -10.23 -21.32 7.78
C GLY A 102 -10.48 -21.11 6.29
N THR A 103 -11.38 -21.91 5.72
CA THR A 103 -11.82 -21.79 4.33
C THR A 103 -12.56 -20.46 4.11
N ALA A 104 -13.51 -20.12 4.97
CA ALA A 104 -14.26 -18.88 4.89
C ALA A 104 -13.36 -17.65 4.97
N PHE A 105 -12.36 -17.66 5.84
CA PHE A 105 -11.38 -16.57 5.95
C PHE A 105 -10.51 -16.44 4.70
N ARG A 106 -10.00 -17.55 4.16
CA ARG A 106 -9.22 -17.56 2.91
C ARG A 106 -10.04 -17.06 1.73
N GLU A 107 -11.30 -17.47 1.63
CA GLU A 107 -12.20 -16.99 0.58
C GLU A 107 -12.52 -15.50 0.74
N GLY A 108 -12.64 -14.99 1.96
CA GLY A 108 -12.77 -13.55 2.22
C GLY A 108 -11.57 -12.74 1.71
N ARG A 109 -10.34 -13.23 1.94
CA ARG A 109 -9.12 -12.61 1.38
C ARG A 109 -9.10 -12.70 -0.14
N ARG A 110 -9.44 -13.86 -0.70
CA ARG A 110 -9.49 -14.09 -2.14
C ARG A 110 -10.52 -13.19 -2.83
N ALA A 111 -11.67 -12.95 -2.20
CA ALA A 111 -12.69 -12.05 -2.73
C ALA A 111 -12.18 -10.61 -2.92
N MET A 112 -11.28 -10.14 -2.05
CA MET A 112 -10.63 -8.83 -2.25
C MET A 112 -9.70 -8.85 -3.47
N GLY A 113 -8.81 -9.85 -3.58
CA GLY A 113 -7.92 -9.97 -4.73
C GLY A 113 -8.66 -10.19 -6.06
N LEU A 114 -9.78 -10.92 -6.04
CA LEU A 114 -10.63 -11.11 -7.21
C LEU A 114 -11.27 -9.80 -7.69
N ARG A 115 -11.62 -8.87 -6.79
CA ARG A 115 -12.12 -7.55 -7.19
C ARG A 115 -11.05 -6.78 -7.95
N ASP A 116 -9.82 -6.77 -7.43
CA ASP A 116 -8.69 -6.12 -8.09
C ASP A 116 -8.41 -6.77 -9.46
N LEU A 117 -8.39 -8.11 -9.53
CA LEU A 117 -8.20 -8.84 -10.79
C LEU A 117 -9.29 -8.52 -11.82
N VAL A 118 -10.57 -8.47 -11.41
CA VAL A 118 -11.67 -8.12 -12.30
C VAL A 118 -11.49 -6.70 -12.87
N GLU A 119 -11.12 -5.72 -12.04
CA GLU A 119 -10.89 -4.35 -12.50
C GLU A 119 -9.67 -4.26 -13.42
N ILE A 120 -8.58 -4.99 -13.15
CA ILE A 120 -7.42 -5.08 -14.04
C ILE A 120 -7.85 -5.64 -15.41
N MET A 121 -8.55 -6.77 -15.43
CA MET A 121 -9.00 -7.41 -16.67
C MET A 121 -9.98 -6.54 -17.45
N ARG A 122 -10.77 -5.72 -16.77
CA ARG A 122 -11.71 -4.78 -17.37
C ARG A 122 -11.03 -3.53 -17.95
N LEU A 123 -10.06 -2.96 -17.23
CA LEU A 123 -9.49 -1.64 -17.54
C LEU A 123 -8.18 -1.71 -18.35
N CYS A 124 -7.36 -2.75 -18.15
CA CYS A 124 -6.04 -2.90 -18.75
C CYS A 124 -5.57 -4.37 -18.85
N PRO A 125 -6.27 -5.22 -19.64
CA PRO A 125 -5.94 -6.64 -19.77
C PRO A 125 -4.52 -6.91 -20.33
N GLU A 126 -3.99 -6.00 -21.14
CA GLU A 126 -2.62 -6.06 -21.67
C GLU A 126 -1.55 -5.91 -20.58
N HIS A 127 -1.85 -5.18 -19.50
CA HIS A 127 -0.92 -5.07 -18.38
C HIS A 127 -0.93 -6.31 -17.49
N TYR A 128 -2.05 -7.05 -17.45
CA TYR A 128 -2.10 -8.35 -16.77
C TYR A 128 -1.17 -9.38 -17.41
N THR A 129 -1.21 -9.52 -18.74
CA THR A 129 -0.35 -10.47 -19.45
C THR A 129 1.13 -10.15 -19.27
N ARG A 130 1.51 -8.86 -19.30
CA ARG A 130 2.88 -8.41 -19.01
C ARG A 130 3.28 -8.72 -17.56
N MET A 131 2.42 -8.42 -16.59
CA MET A 131 2.65 -8.72 -15.18
C MET A 131 2.89 -10.21 -14.94
N ALA A 132 2.08 -11.08 -15.54
CA ALA A 132 2.20 -12.53 -15.42
C ALA A 132 3.51 -13.05 -16.04
N ALA A 133 3.90 -12.55 -17.22
CA ALA A 133 5.16 -12.91 -17.86
C ALA A 133 6.37 -12.45 -17.02
N GLU A 134 6.32 -11.23 -16.47
CA GLU A 134 7.35 -10.71 -15.56
C GLU A 134 7.50 -11.57 -14.30
N ALA A 135 6.39 -12.07 -13.74
CA ALA A 135 6.43 -12.98 -12.59
C ALA A 135 7.04 -14.34 -12.92
N GLN A 136 6.71 -14.91 -14.08
CA GLN A 136 7.33 -16.16 -14.54
C GLN A 136 8.83 -16.01 -14.77
N ALA A 137 9.26 -14.89 -15.37
CA ALA A 137 10.68 -14.60 -15.55
C ALA A 137 11.43 -14.57 -14.20
N ARG A 138 10.87 -13.93 -13.16
CA ARG A 138 11.45 -13.90 -11.81
C ARG A 138 11.63 -15.29 -11.20
N LEU A 139 10.66 -16.18 -11.38
CA LEU A 139 10.75 -17.56 -10.89
C LEU A 139 11.90 -18.33 -11.56
N SER A 140 12.06 -18.18 -12.88
CA SER A 140 13.13 -18.85 -13.64
C SER A 140 14.55 -18.38 -13.28
N THR A 141 14.70 -17.13 -12.82
CA THR A 141 16.01 -16.60 -12.41
C THR A 141 16.50 -17.18 -11.08
N THR A 142 15.58 -17.53 -10.18
CA THR A 142 15.95 -18.08 -8.86
C THR A 142 16.47 -19.51 -8.95
N SER A 143 15.91 -20.35 -9.83
CA SER A 143 16.30 -21.76 -9.96
C SER A 143 17.69 -21.99 -10.57
N SER A 144 18.28 -20.99 -11.24
CA SER A 144 19.56 -21.15 -11.93
C SER A 144 20.79 -20.87 -11.04
N GLY A 145 20.60 -20.32 -9.84
CA GLY A 145 21.69 -19.86 -8.96
C GLY A 145 22.20 -20.86 -7.93
N GLU A 146 21.53 -22.01 -7.73
CA GLU A 146 21.81 -22.94 -6.63
C GLU A 146 22.74 -24.11 -7.01
N ALA A 147 23.25 -24.17 -8.24
CA ALA A 147 23.94 -25.36 -8.79
C ALA A 147 25.48 -25.35 -8.73
N ASN A 148 26.14 -24.41 -8.02
CA ASN A 148 27.62 -24.26 -8.09
C ASN A 148 28.35 -24.26 -6.73
N ASP A 149 27.77 -24.77 -5.64
CA ASP A 149 28.43 -24.80 -4.32
C ASP A 149 28.71 -26.22 -3.81
N GLU A 150 29.28 -27.08 -4.66
CA GLU A 150 29.80 -28.38 -4.24
C GLU A 150 31.01 -28.79 -5.10
N ARG A 151 32.21 -28.62 -4.53
CA ARG A 151 33.39 -29.54 -4.53
C ARG A 151 34.71 -28.77 -4.53
N ASP A 152 35.32 -28.67 -3.35
CA ASP A 152 36.78 -28.59 -3.15
C ASP A 152 37.08 -29.13 -1.73
N ASP A 153 37.12 -30.46 -1.60
CA ASP A 153 37.73 -31.20 -0.47
C ASP A 153 38.91 -32.03 -1.00
#